data_AF-A0AAD9AXE6-F1
#
_entry.id   AF-A0AAD9AXE6-F1
#
_cell.length_a   1.000
_cell.length_b   1.000
_cell.length_c   1.000
_cell.angle_alpha   90.00
_cell.angle_beta   90.00
_cell.angle_gamma   90.00
#
_symmetry.space_group_name_H-M   'P 1'
#
loop_
_entity.id
_entity.type
_entity.pdbx_description
1 polymer ?
#
loop_
_entity_poly.entity_id
_entity_poly.type
_entity_poly.pdbx_seq_one_letter_code
_entity_poly.pdbx_strand_id
1 'polypeptide(L)'
;MAVSSNAEPQAASPVESWRAELEEQIAAQESWADEQDTEIAAILLKMLLSFPERGYLSTLEASLRIGADYWAKFLPSSKDPLNKPYMMADKGWPMYLGGVYDAIFCQSWLLRYDDPRQDCLVRLLVDLQNLPKVAYQSWGGEYHAYHNDSVFVSMSDENWNAKFGMFRDHFDCGNLLIVNKHPTGLSRKTLRQRRISSSLAMNG
;
A
#
# COMPACT_ATOMS: atom_id res chain seq x y z
N MET A 1 43.97 -14.68 -42.34
CA MET A 1 42.54 -14.35 -42.24
C MET A 1 42.23 -14.18 -40.76
N ALA A 2 41.95 -12.95 -40.31
CA ALA A 2 41.60 -12.68 -38.92
C ALA A 2 40.08 -12.48 -38.84
N VAL A 3 39.41 -13.28 -38.02
CA VAL A 3 37.98 -13.15 -37.73
C VAL A 3 37.86 -12.19 -36.54
N SER A 4 37.47 -10.95 -36.81
CA SER A 4 37.03 -10.03 -35.75
C SER A 4 35.60 -10.39 -35.36
N SER A 5 35.44 -11.01 -34.20
CA SER A 5 34.16 -11.12 -33.51
C SER A 5 33.81 -9.76 -32.89
N ASN A 6 32.98 -8.97 -33.57
CA ASN A 6 32.29 -7.84 -32.94
C ASN A 6 31.21 -8.41 -32.02
N ALA A 7 31.42 -8.29 -30.72
CA ALA A 7 30.35 -8.41 -29.75
C ALA A 7 29.53 -7.12 -29.81
N GLU A 8 28.29 -7.20 -30.31
CA GLU A 8 27.31 -6.13 -30.16
C GLU A 8 27.04 -5.90 -28.66
N PRO A 9 27.01 -4.65 -28.18
CA PRO A 9 26.55 -4.36 -26.85
C PRO A 9 25.05 -4.68 -26.79
N GLN A 10 24.67 -5.64 -25.93
CA GLN A 10 23.28 -5.87 -25.58
C GLN A 10 22.69 -4.55 -25.08
N ALA A 11 21.74 -4.00 -25.83
CA ALA A 11 20.99 -2.83 -25.41
C ALA A 11 20.34 -3.14 -24.05
N ALA A 12 20.67 -2.34 -23.04
CA ALA A 12 20.02 -2.38 -21.76
C ALA A 12 18.50 -2.22 -21.98
N SER A 13 17.70 -3.13 -21.44
CA SER A 13 16.25 -3.01 -21.41
C SER A 13 15.88 -1.60 -20.92
N PRO A 14 14.93 -0.90 -21.56
CA PRO A 14 14.47 0.39 -21.06
C PRO A 14 14.04 0.24 -19.60
N VAL A 15 14.59 1.09 -18.73
CA VAL A 15 14.22 1.13 -17.32
C VAL A 15 12.74 1.46 -17.24
N GLU A 16 11.98 0.65 -16.50
CA GLU A 16 10.54 0.87 -16.33
C GLU A 16 10.29 2.20 -15.61
N SER A 17 9.32 3.01 -16.07
CA SER A 17 9.11 4.38 -15.55
C SER A 17 8.82 4.43 -14.05
N TRP A 18 8.08 3.46 -13.51
CA TRP A 18 7.82 3.33 -12.07
C TRP A 18 9.12 3.17 -11.27
N ARG A 19 10.09 2.44 -11.83
CA ARG A 19 11.37 2.18 -11.20
C ARG A 19 12.26 3.41 -11.25
N ALA A 20 12.34 4.06 -12.40
CA ALA A 20 13.12 5.28 -12.58
C ALA A 20 12.67 6.39 -11.62
N GLU A 21 11.35 6.56 -11.45
CA GLU A 21 10.80 7.53 -10.50
C GLU A 21 11.24 7.25 -9.05
N LEU A 22 11.16 6.00 -8.60
CA LEU A 22 11.59 5.65 -7.24
C LEU A 22 13.10 5.82 -7.06
N GLU A 23 13.90 5.43 -8.05
CA GLU A 23 15.35 5.62 -8.03
C GLU A 23 15.73 7.12 -8.02
N GLU A 24 14.98 7.97 -8.75
CA GLU A 24 15.15 9.43 -8.71
C GLU A 24 14.78 10.01 -7.34
N GLN A 25 13.66 9.59 -6.74
CA GLN A 25 13.28 10.03 -5.39
C GLN A 25 14.32 9.64 -4.34
N ILE A 26 14.89 8.43 -4.44
CA ILE A 26 15.96 7.97 -3.55
C ILE A 26 17.23 8.80 -3.76
N ALA A 27 17.65 9.01 -5.00
CA ALA A 27 18.85 9.79 -5.31
C ALA A 27 18.69 11.26 -4.87
N ALA A 28 17.49 11.82 -5.04
CA ALA A 28 17.15 13.12 -4.51
C ALA A 28 17.31 13.11 -2.97
N GLN A 29 16.68 12.16 -2.26
CA GLN A 29 16.78 12.04 -0.80
C GLN A 29 18.23 11.97 -0.30
N GLU A 30 19.08 11.18 -0.94
CA GLU A 30 20.49 11.04 -0.57
C GLU A 30 21.30 12.34 -0.79
N SER A 31 20.86 13.22 -1.71
CA SER A 31 21.54 14.49 -1.97
C SER A 31 21.29 15.57 -0.91
N TRP A 32 20.21 15.47 -0.13
CA TRP A 32 19.82 16.45 0.92
C TRP A 32 20.25 15.99 2.31
N ALA A 33 21.52 15.59 2.44
CA ALA A 33 22.18 14.78 3.49
C ALA A 33 21.73 14.87 4.96
N ASP A 34 20.94 15.85 5.41
CA ASP A 34 20.48 15.99 6.80
C ASP A 34 19.01 16.48 6.95
N GLU A 35 18.24 16.70 5.87
CA GLU A 35 16.94 17.39 5.94
C GLU A 35 15.70 16.54 5.61
N GLN A 36 15.85 15.29 5.16
CA GLN A 36 14.69 14.46 4.82
C GLN A 36 14.56 13.19 5.64
N ASP A 37 13.34 13.02 6.14
CA ASP A 37 13.03 12.15 7.26
C ASP A 37 12.61 10.73 6.82
N THR A 38 12.12 10.49 5.58
CA THR A 38 11.38 9.24 5.22
C THR A 38 12.03 8.37 4.14
N GLU A 39 12.15 7.05 4.39
CA GLU A 39 12.64 6.05 3.42
C GLU A 39 11.55 5.43 2.51
N ILE A 40 10.41 6.12 2.31
CA ILE A 40 9.21 5.54 1.66
C ILE A 40 9.53 5.02 0.25
N ALA A 41 10.24 5.79 -0.56
CA ALA A 41 10.59 5.40 -1.93
C ALA A 41 11.45 4.11 -1.96
N ALA A 42 12.45 4.01 -1.08
CA ALA A 42 13.29 2.82 -0.94
C ALA A 42 12.48 1.59 -0.48
N ILE A 43 11.53 1.77 0.44
CA ILE A 43 10.63 0.71 0.90
C ILE A 43 9.77 0.20 -0.27
N LEU A 44 9.15 1.11 -1.04
CA LEU A 44 8.31 0.75 -2.19
C LEU A 44 9.12 0.06 -3.28
N LEU A 45 10.31 0.57 -3.61
CA LEU A 45 11.20 -0.02 -4.62
C LEU A 45 11.54 -1.47 -4.25
N LYS A 46 11.96 -1.70 -3.00
CA LYS A 46 12.29 -3.03 -2.51
C LYS A 46 11.07 -3.96 -2.55
N MET A 47 9.89 -3.47 -2.17
CA MET A 47 8.65 -4.24 -2.19
C MET A 47 8.29 -4.68 -3.61
N LEU A 48 8.31 -3.76 -4.57
CA LEU A 48 7.94 -4.00 -5.97
C LEU A 48 8.94 -4.90 -6.70
N LEU A 49 10.25 -4.73 -6.45
CA LEU A 49 11.29 -5.59 -7.00
C LEU A 49 11.25 -7.03 -6.43
N SER A 50 10.68 -7.22 -5.24
CA SER A 50 10.54 -8.54 -4.64
C SER A 50 9.37 -9.36 -5.21
N PHE A 51 8.59 -8.79 -6.13
CA PHE A 51 7.49 -9.48 -6.79
C PHE A 51 7.99 -10.22 -8.06
N PRO A 52 7.51 -11.44 -8.35
CA PRO A 52 6.49 -12.22 -7.63
C PRO A 52 7.04 -13.06 -6.47
N GLU A 53 8.35 -13.16 -6.33
CA GLU A 53 9.03 -14.18 -5.51
C GLU A 53 8.68 -14.14 -4.02
N ARG A 54 8.56 -12.95 -3.43
CA ARG A 54 8.20 -12.76 -2.02
C ARG A 54 6.71 -12.44 -1.83
N GLY A 55 5.98 -12.21 -2.92
CA GLY A 55 4.53 -11.96 -2.93
C GLY A 55 4.06 -11.05 -1.80
N TYR A 56 3.03 -11.47 -1.07
CA TYR A 56 2.43 -10.70 0.03
C TYR A 56 3.31 -10.53 1.28
N LEU A 57 4.44 -11.25 1.40
CA LEU A 57 5.35 -11.02 2.52
C LEU A 57 6.08 -9.68 2.35
N SER A 58 6.38 -9.26 1.12
CA SER A 58 7.04 -7.97 0.90
C SER A 58 6.13 -6.79 1.24
N THR A 59 4.81 -6.92 1.03
CA THR A 59 3.83 -5.87 1.38
C THR A 59 3.69 -5.71 2.89
N LEU A 60 3.68 -6.82 3.63
CA LEU A 60 3.68 -6.81 5.09
C LEU A 60 4.99 -6.24 5.65
N GLU A 61 6.15 -6.63 5.11
CA GLU A 61 7.44 -6.06 5.51
C GLU A 61 7.47 -4.54 5.25
N ALA A 62 6.93 -4.09 4.11
CA ALA A 62 6.85 -2.68 3.78
C ALA A 62 5.91 -1.92 4.71
N SER A 63 4.72 -2.44 5.00
CA SER A 63 3.77 -1.78 5.91
C SER A 63 4.33 -1.66 7.33
N LEU A 64 5.02 -2.70 7.82
CA LEU A 64 5.67 -2.66 9.13
C LEU A 64 6.80 -1.64 9.19
N ARG A 65 7.59 -1.48 8.11
CA ARG A 65 8.64 -0.46 8.02
C ARG A 65 8.07 0.95 8.00
N ILE A 66 7.05 1.20 7.18
CA ILE A 66 6.35 2.49 7.13
C ILE A 66 5.73 2.80 8.50
N GLY A 67 5.07 1.81 9.12
CA GLY A 67 4.54 1.94 10.46
C GLY A 67 5.61 2.25 11.51
N ALA A 68 6.75 1.56 11.46
CA ALA A 68 7.86 1.81 12.37
C ALA A 68 8.48 3.20 12.18
N ASP A 69 8.62 3.67 10.95
CA ASP A 69 9.12 5.01 10.63
C ASP A 69 8.17 6.10 11.15
N TYR A 70 6.86 5.94 10.91
CA TYR A 70 5.83 6.81 11.50
C TYR A 70 5.90 6.80 13.03
N TRP A 71 6.06 5.63 13.63
CA TRP A 71 6.20 5.48 15.09
C TRP A 71 7.44 6.21 15.62
N ALA A 72 8.59 6.01 15.00
CA ALA A 72 9.85 6.62 15.43
C ALA A 72 9.79 8.14 15.44
N LYS A 73 9.10 8.74 14.45
CA LYS A 73 8.99 10.20 14.32
C LYS A 73 8.00 10.82 15.30
N PHE A 74 6.87 10.17 15.49
CA PHE A 74 5.73 10.85 16.09
C PHE A 74 5.28 10.27 17.44
N LEU A 75 5.73 9.06 17.81
CA LEU A 75 5.49 8.53 19.16
C LEU A 75 6.66 8.88 20.10
N PRO A 76 6.41 9.58 21.23
CA PRO A 76 7.40 9.80 22.26
C PRO A 76 7.83 8.46 22.87
N SER A 77 9.13 8.22 22.90
CA SER A 77 9.74 7.04 23.53
C SER A 77 9.40 6.85 25.02
N SER A 78 8.82 7.87 25.66
CA SER A 78 8.50 7.92 27.09
C SER A 78 7.03 7.69 27.45
N LYS A 79 6.13 7.45 26.48
CA LYS A 79 4.71 7.20 26.76
C LYS A 79 4.31 5.79 26.36
N ASP A 80 3.89 5.02 27.37
CA ASP A 80 3.36 3.66 27.23
C ASP A 80 2.27 3.63 26.14
N PRO A 81 2.39 2.82 25.06
CA PRO A 81 1.46 2.67 23.92
C PRO A 81 0.13 1.95 24.26
N LEU A 82 -0.07 1.51 25.51
CA LEU A 82 -1.29 0.87 25.98
C LEU A 82 -2.25 1.80 26.76
N ASN A 83 -1.79 2.95 27.23
CA ASN A 83 -2.62 3.94 27.92
C ASN A 83 -3.25 4.95 26.93
N LYS A 84 -4.45 4.62 26.46
CA LYS A 84 -5.30 5.55 25.70
C LYS A 84 -5.74 6.75 26.58
N PRO A 85 -6.02 7.92 25.97
CA PRO A 85 -5.76 8.30 24.59
C PRO A 85 -4.44 9.08 24.43
N TYR A 86 -3.70 8.78 23.36
CA TYR A 86 -2.58 9.60 22.89
C TYR A 86 -3.12 10.92 22.34
N MET A 87 -3.31 11.90 23.21
CA MET A 87 -3.62 13.26 22.80
C MET A 87 -2.33 13.97 22.42
N MET A 88 -1.85 13.71 21.20
CA MET A 88 -0.71 14.44 20.64
C MET A 88 -1.19 15.51 19.68
N ALA A 89 -0.69 16.73 19.86
CA ALA A 89 -0.90 17.81 18.92
C ALA A 89 -0.33 17.44 17.54
N ASP A 90 -0.91 18.01 16.50
CA ASP A 90 -0.43 17.84 15.13
C ASP A 90 1.02 18.35 15.01
N LYS A 91 1.95 17.47 14.66
CA LYS A 91 3.38 17.75 14.43
C LYS A 91 3.78 17.53 12.97
N GLY A 92 2.83 17.60 12.02
CA GLY A 92 3.07 17.27 10.62
C GLY A 92 2.64 15.84 10.25
N TRP A 93 1.76 15.23 11.04
CA TRP A 93 1.24 13.89 10.75
C TRP A 93 0.50 13.84 9.40
N PRO A 94 -0.36 14.81 9.05
CA PRO A 94 -1.02 14.82 7.75
C PRO A 94 -0.02 14.92 6.58
N MET A 95 1.07 15.67 6.75
CA MET A 95 2.10 15.83 5.71
C MET A 95 2.86 14.53 5.49
N TYR A 96 3.20 13.81 6.57
CA TYR A 96 3.81 12.48 6.47
C TYR A 96 2.89 11.50 5.74
N LEU A 97 1.62 11.41 6.17
CA LEU A 97 0.64 10.53 5.53
C LEU A 97 0.44 10.91 4.06
N GLY A 98 0.46 12.21 3.76
CA GLY A 98 0.43 12.74 2.41
C GLY A 98 1.57 12.20 1.56
N GLY A 99 2.81 12.25 2.07
CA GLY A 99 3.98 11.68 1.37
C GLY A 99 3.89 10.17 1.14
N VAL A 100 3.35 9.41 2.11
CA VAL A 100 3.12 7.96 1.95
C VAL A 100 2.12 7.70 0.82
N TYR A 101 0.96 8.37 0.86
CA TYR A 101 -0.08 8.15 -0.12
C TYR A 101 0.31 8.67 -1.50
N ASP A 102 0.99 9.81 -1.59
CA ASP A 102 1.54 10.34 -2.84
C ASP A 102 2.44 9.32 -3.51
N ALA A 103 3.42 8.78 -2.77
CA ALA A 103 4.34 7.79 -3.31
C ALA A 103 3.59 6.53 -3.81
N ILE A 104 2.64 6.00 -3.03
CA ILE A 104 1.85 4.83 -3.43
C ILE A 104 1.02 5.13 -4.68
N PHE A 105 0.37 6.29 -4.74
CA PHE A 105 -0.53 6.65 -5.83
C PHE A 105 0.22 7.00 -7.11
N CYS A 106 1.36 7.69 -7.02
CA CYS A 106 2.28 7.89 -8.13
C CYS A 106 2.72 6.54 -8.74
N GLN A 107 3.07 5.55 -7.92
CA GLN A 107 3.38 4.22 -8.43
C GLN A 107 2.18 3.53 -9.09
N SER A 108 0.96 3.73 -8.57
CA SER A 108 -0.25 3.19 -9.19
C SER A 108 -0.51 3.79 -10.59
N TRP A 109 -0.10 5.04 -10.83
CA TRP A 109 -0.18 5.70 -12.14
C TRP A 109 0.89 5.22 -13.12
N LEU A 110 2.11 5.01 -12.64
CA LEU A 110 3.25 4.61 -13.46
C LEU A 110 3.22 3.14 -13.85
N LEU A 111 2.65 2.29 -12.98
CA LEU A 111 2.35 0.90 -13.32
C LEU A 111 1.15 0.84 -14.25
N ARG A 112 1.20 -0.06 -15.23
CA ARG A 112 0.03 -0.33 -16.07
C ARG A 112 -1.11 -0.88 -15.19
N TYR A 113 -2.35 -0.64 -15.61
CA TYR A 113 -3.53 -1.10 -14.86
C TYR A 113 -3.62 -2.64 -14.74
N ASP A 114 -3.01 -3.36 -15.70
CA ASP A 114 -2.98 -4.82 -15.79
C ASP A 114 -1.72 -5.43 -15.17
N ASP A 115 -0.84 -4.59 -14.60
CA ASP A 115 0.38 -5.05 -13.96
C ASP A 115 0.06 -5.72 -12.61
N PRO A 116 0.52 -6.96 -12.36
CA PRO A 116 0.25 -7.67 -11.12
C PRO A 116 0.83 -6.97 -9.87
N ARG A 117 1.79 -6.05 -10.04
CA ARG A 117 2.31 -5.21 -8.95
C ARG A 117 1.28 -4.21 -8.42
N GLN A 118 0.20 -3.92 -9.16
CA GLN A 118 -0.94 -3.14 -8.66
C GLN A 118 -1.58 -3.82 -7.44
N ASP A 119 -1.68 -5.16 -7.44
CA ASP A 119 -2.20 -5.91 -6.30
C ASP A 119 -1.31 -5.74 -5.06
N CYS A 120 0.00 -5.59 -5.24
CA CYS A 120 0.92 -5.29 -4.14
C CYS A 120 0.67 -3.92 -3.52
N LEU A 121 0.37 -2.90 -4.34
CA LEU A 121 0.05 -1.55 -3.84
C LEU A 121 -1.28 -1.56 -3.08
N VAL A 122 -2.31 -2.22 -3.60
CA VAL A 122 -3.60 -2.40 -2.89
C VAL A 122 -3.38 -3.14 -1.58
N ARG A 123 -2.58 -4.21 -1.61
CA ARG A 123 -2.30 -5.01 -0.43
C ARG A 123 -1.52 -4.21 0.63
N LEU A 124 -0.58 -3.37 0.22
CA LEU A 124 0.13 -2.48 1.13
C LEU A 124 -0.83 -1.57 1.90
N LEU A 125 -1.82 -0.96 1.22
CA LEU A 125 -2.84 -0.14 1.87
C LEU A 125 -3.67 -0.93 2.90
N VAL A 126 -4.02 -2.18 2.58
CA VAL A 126 -4.70 -3.09 3.53
C VAL A 126 -3.81 -3.43 4.72
N ASP A 127 -2.53 -3.71 4.49
CA ASP A 127 -1.61 -4.06 5.56
C ASP A 127 -1.32 -2.85 6.47
N LEU A 128 -1.30 -1.62 5.93
CA LEU A 128 -1.24 -0.37 6.72
C LEU A 128 -2.47 -0.20 7.61
N GLN A 129 -3.68 -0.49 7.10
CA GLN A 129 -4.92 -0.51 7.89
C GLN A 129 -4.94 -1.58 8.99
N ASN A 130 -4.06 -2.58 8.94
CA ASN A 130 -3.96 -3.60 9.99
C ASN A 130 -2.93 -3.23 11.08
N LEU A 131 -2.20 -2.11 10.92
CA LEU A 131 -1.29 -1.64 11.95
C LEU A 131 -2.06 -1.19 13.20
N PRO A 132 -1.43 -1.25 14.40
CA PRO A 132 -2.05 -0.75 15.61
C PRO A 132 -2.48 0.72 15.47
N LYS A 133 -3.68 1.03 15.97
CA LYS A 133 -4.26 2.37 15.87
C LYS A 133 -3.49 3.36 16.73
N VAL A 134 -2.98 4.41 16.10
CA VAL A 134 -2.35 5.55 16.77
C VAL A 134 -3.26 6.75 16.58
N ALA A 135 -3.77 7.32 17.68
CA ALA A 135 -4.64 8.49 17.65
C ALA A 135 -3.81 9.78 17.57
N TYR A 136 -4.27 10.74 16.77
CA TYR A 136 -3.75 12.10 16.71
C TYR A 136 -4.91 13.10 16.59
N GLN A 137 -4.70 14.34 17.04
CA GLN A 137 -5.66 15.43 16.82
C GLN A 137 -5.21 16.32 15.68
N SER A 138 -6.12 16.60 14.75
CA SER A 138 -5.94 17.61 13.72
C SER A 138 -7.30 18.23 13.41
N TRP A 139 -7.35 19.49 12.96
CA TRP A 139 -8.59 20.17 12.57
C TRP A 139 -9.77 20.07 13.58
N GLY A 140 -9.47 19.97 14.88
CA GLY A 140 -10.49 19.83 15.94
C GLY A 140 -11.13 18.43 16.07
N GLY A 141 -10.66 17.43 15.32
CA GLY A 141 -11.11 16.03 15.38
C GLY A 141 -10.01 15.06 15.82
N GLU A 142 -10.41 13.88 16.30
CA GLU A 142 -9.51 12.74 16.55
C GLU A 142 -9.47 11.84 15.31
N TYR A 143 -8.26 11.53 14.87
CA TYR A 143 -7.99 10.68 13.71
C TYR A 143 -7.02 9.56 14.08
N HIS A 144 -7.04 8.49 13.31
CA HIS A 144 -6.11 7.38 13.42
C HIS A 144 -5.39 7.18 12.08
N ALA A 145 -4.07 7.30 12.08
CA ALA A 145 -3.27 7.16 10.87
C ALA A 145 -3.49 5.81 10.20
N TYR A 146 -3.68 5.83 8.88
CA TYR A 146 -3.98 4.68 8.04
C TYR A 146 -5.38 4.09 8.20
N HIS A 147 -6.20 4.53 9.16
CA HIS A 147 -7.53 3.95 9.42
C HIS A 147 -8.67 4.88 9.03
N ASN A 148 -8.76 6.04 9.67
CA ASN A 148 -9.77 7.06 9.42
C ASN A 148 -9.11 8.44 9.32
N ASP A 149 -7.88 8.48 8.84
CA ASP A 149 -7.18 9.73 8.64
C ASP A 149 -7.84 10.59 7.56
N SER A 150 -7.71 11.91 7.71
CA SER A 150 -8.32 12.89 6.80
C SER A 150 -7.62 12.98 5.44
N VAL A 151 -6.45 12.36 5.27
CA VAL A 151 -5.60 12.53 4.10
C VAL A 151 -5.93 11.50 3.01
N PHE A 152 -6.20 10.26 3.41
CA PHE A 152 -6.43 9.15 2.49
C PHE A 152 -7.53 9.47 1.46
N VAL A 153 -8.71 9.88 1.92
CA VAL A 153 -9.86 10.18 1.03
C VAL A 153 -9.53 11.31 0.05
N SER A 154 -8.91 12.38 0.55
CA SER A 154 -8.56 13.54 -0.28
C SER A 154 -7.62 13.15 -1.40
N MET A 155 -6.70 12.23 -1.16
CA MET A 155 -5.70 11.84 -2.15
C MET A 155 -6.16 10.68 -3.03
N SER A 156 -6.95 9.74 -2.50
CA SER A 156 -7.40 8.58 -3.26
C SER A 156 -8.36 8.95 -4.40
N ASP A 157 -9.22 9.94 -4.16
CA ASP A 157 -10.21 10.39 -5.15
C ASP A 157 -9.55 11.06 -6.37
N GLU A 158 -8.40 11.69 -6.17
CA GLU A 158 -7.68 12.41 -7.22
C GLU A 158 -6.65 11.54 -7.93
N ASN A 159 -5.97 10.65 -7.18
CA ASN A 159 -4.69 10.08 -7.62
C ASN A 159 -4.68 8.56 -7.75
N TRP A 160 -5.75 7.82 -7.45
CA TRP A 160 -5.74 6.38 -7.71
C TRP A 160 -6.09 6.05 -9.18
N ASN A 161 -5.21 5.29 -9.85
CA ASN A 161 -5.36 4.94 -11.27
C ASN A 161 -6.58 4.02 -11.56
N ALA A 162 -7.25 3.45 -10.55
CA ALA A 162 -8.54 2.81 -10.77
C ALA A 162 -9.64 3.87 -10.86
N LYS A 163 -9.77 4.50 -12.04
CA LYS A 163 -11.06 4.96 -12.54
C LYS A 163 -11.97 3.74 -12.68
N PHE A 164 -12.54 3.28 -11.58
CA PHE A 164 -13.70 2.41 -11.62
C PHE A 164 -14.75 3.20 -12.39
N GLY A 165 -15.11 2.74 -13.59
CA GLY A 165 -16.16 3.38 -14.38
C GLY A 165 -17.35 3.66 -13.46
N MET A 166 -17.63 4.95 -13.29
CA MET A 166 -18.61 5.46 -12.34
C MET A 166 -19.91 4.65 -12.44
N PHE A 167 -20.29 4.01 -11.34
CA PHE A 167 -21.67 4.12 -10.90
C PHE A 167 -21.66 4.97 -9.63
N ARG A 168 -21.79 6.28 -9.88
CA ARG A 168 -22.26 7.26 -8.89
C ARG A 168 -23.66 6.81 -8.49
N ASP A 169 -23.76 6.12 -7.37
CA ASP A 169 -24.93 6.14 -6.51
C ASP A 169 -24.43 5.84 -5.08
N HIS A 170 -24.26 6.92 -4.31
CA HIS A 170 -24.05 6.96 -2.86
C HIS A 170 -23.13 5.88 -2.25
N PHE A 171 -21.83 6.20 -2.13
CA PHE A 171 -20.98 5.56 -1.11
C PHE A 171 -20.99 6.42 0.15
N ASP A 172 -21.77 5.95 1.13
CA ASP A 172 -21.59 6.32 2.52
C ASP A 172 -20.25 5.74 3.00
N CYS A 173 -19.37 6.59 3.51
CA CYS A 173 -18.05 6.24 4.04
C CYS A 173 -18.19 5.38 5.30
N GLY A 174 -18.45 4.08 5.13
CA GLY A 174 -18.65 3.17 6.25
C GLY A 174 -18.13 1.74 6.08
N ASN A 175 -17.77 1.31 4.87
CA ASN A 175 -17.20 -0.03 4.65
C ASN A 175 -16.47 -0.07 3.29
N LEU A 176 -15.17 0.19 3.28
CA LEU A 176 -14.33 -0.13 2.13
C LEU A 176 -14.07 -1.65 2.13
N LEU A 177 -15.07 -2.43 1.70
CA LEU A 177 -14.86 -3.84 1.37
C LEU A 177 -14.09 -3.89 0.05
N ILE A 178 -12.76 -3.94 0.13
CA ILE A 178 -11.92 -4.33 -1.00
C ILE A 178 -12.31 -5.77 -1.35
N VAL A 179 -13.10 -5.92 -2.41
CA VAL A 179 -13.50 -7.23 -2.92
C VAL A 179 -12.27 -7.88 -3.53
N ASN A 180 -11.60 -8.71 -2.74
CA ASN A 180 -10.58 -9.65 -3.20
C ASN A 180 -11.23 -10.59 -4.23
N LYS A 181 -11.09 -10.28 -5.53
CA LYS A 181 -11.45 -11.22 -6.59
C LYS A 181 -10.31 -12.22 -6.74
N HIS A 182 -10.30 -13.24 -5.87
CA HIS A 182 -9.59 -14.48 -6.20
C HIS A 182 -10.17 -15.07 -7.49
N PRO A 183 -9.33 -15.50 -8.45
CA PRO A 183 -9.79 -16.29 -9.58
C PRO A 183 -9.91 -17.74 -9.13
N THR A 184 -10.99 -18.09 -8.44
CA THR A 184 -11.43 -19.49 -8.39
C THR A 184 -12.86 -19.53 -8.86
N GLY A 185 -13.00 -19.93 -10.13
CA GLY A 185 -14.29 -20.27 -10.70
C GLY A 185 -14.88 -21.44 -9.92
N LEU A 186 -15.82 -21.14 -9.03
CA LEU A 186 -16.83 -22.09 -8.57
C LEU A 186 -18.10 -21.28 -8.27
N SER A 187 -19.04 -21.37 -9.22
CA SER A 187 -20.36 -20.75 -9.18
C SER A 187 -21.10 -21.04 -7.87
N ARG A 188 -21.69 -19.98 -7.28
CA ARG A 188 -22.51 -20.02 -6.05
C ARG A 188 -23.76 -20.91 -6.14
N LYS A 189 -24.01 -21.60 -7.26
CA LYS A 189 -25.10 -22.58 -7.39
C LYS A 189 -24.75 -23.97 -6.83
N THR A 190 -23.48 -24.31 -6.59
CA THR A 190 -23.10 -25.68 -6.19
C THR A 190 -23.01 -25.88 -4.66
N LEU A 191 -23.08 -24.82 -3.85
CA LEU A 191 -22.91 -24.90 -2.39
C LEU A 191 -24.23 -25.05 -1.61
N ARG A 192 -25.38 -25.01 -2.28
CA ARG A 192 -26.70 -25.22 -1.65
C ARG A 192 -27.23 -26.66 -1.73
N GLN A 193 -26.63 -27.53 -2.54
CA GLN A 193 -27.03 -28.95 -2.63
C GLN A 193 -26.28 -29.88 -1.67
N ARG A 194 -25.10 -29.51 -1.17
CA ARG A 194 -24.35 -30.36 -0.22
C ARG A 194 -24.81 -30.26 1.25
N ARG A 195 -25.62 -29.26 1.62
CA ARG A 195 -26.12 -29.11 3.00
C ARG A 195 -27.44 -29.85 3.28
N ILE A 196 -28.10 -30.38 2.25
CA ILE A 196 -29.34 -31.17 2.41
C ILE A 196 -29.05 -32.69 2.44
N SER A 197 -27.90 -33.13 1.93
CA SER A 197 -27.55 -34.56 1.92
C SER A 197 -26.87 -35.07 3.20
N SER A 198 -26.40 -34.19 4.11
CA SER A 198 -25.76 -34.60 5.37
C SER A 198 -26.70 -34.62 6.58
N SER A 199 -27.95 -34.16 6.42
CA SER A 199 -28.97 -34.15 7.48
C SER A 199 -29.85 -35.41 7.50
N LEU A 200 -29.60 -36.37 6.61
CA LEU A 200 -30.38 -37.61 6.46
C LEU A 200 -29.56 -38.88 6.70
N ALA A 201 -28.32 -38.76 7.20
CA ALA A 201 -27.43 -39.89 7.51
C ALA A 201 -27.02 -39.95 9.00
N MET A 202 -27.86 -39.44 9.89
CA MET A 202 -27.78 -39.68 11.34
C MET A 202 -29.19 -39.85 11.90
N ASN A 203 -29.82 -40.96 11.51
CA ASN A 203 -30.87 -41.65 12.26
C ASN A 203 -30.93 -43.06 11.67
N GLY A 204 -30.08 -43.93 12.21
CA GLY A 204 -30.05 -45.37 12.04
C GLY A 204 -29.48 -45.94 13.32
#